data_AF-A0A1I7F1H2-F1
#
_entry.id   AF-A0A1I7F1H2-F1
#
_cell.length_a   1.000
_cell.length_b   1.000
_cell.length_c   1.000
_cell.angle_alpha   90.00
_cell.angle_beta   90.00
_cell.angle_gamma   90.00
#
_symmetry.space_group_name_H-M   'P 1'
#
loop_
_entity.id
_entity.type
_entity.pdbx_description
1 polymer ?
#
loop_
_entity_poly.entity_id
_entity_poly.type
_entity_poly.pdbx_seq_one_letter_code
_entity_poly.pdbx_strand_id
1 'polypeptide(L)'
;MRTLQLAGAPLAALLCLAPLSTALAAVLAVGPGKTYARPCAAIAAARAGDIIEIEGNTTYIGDVCYIAPSNLTIRGVRGRPKIDAGGKNAQGKGVYVVGGSNVTVENVEIYGAKVPDRNGAAFRVEGANFTLRNSFLHDNENGILSGANLNSQMLLENNEFGRNGDGSGMTHSIYIGAIGSLVFRYNYSHDAYIGHNLKSRAKTNTVLYNRFSTLRPGETGSTSVGKPSYEVDLPNGGIAYVIGNVIQQPAAYENSAMLSFGAEAGGGADDALYLINNTFVNDGANGVFVSVPSRVKNAALIQNNLFSGKGTLTNQTFAVLKTNYKADSVAFVNRAAYDLHPVANAQIVGAGSEPGVAPSGVALRPVMEYKHVAGSQARPVGAKLDIGAYQNPVVLTVLPAGTRP
;
A
#
# COMPACT_ATOMS: atom_id res chain seq x y z
N MET A 1 46.77 -44.60 -69.86
CA MET A 1 45.59 -43.77 -70.23
C MET A 1 44.53 -43.93 -69.15
N ARG A 2 43.89 -42.80 -68.77
CA ARG A 2 42.74 -42.62 -67.86
C ARG A 2 43.05 -42.47 -66.36
N THR A 3 43.31 -41.21 -66.04
CA THR A 3 43.10 -40.49 -64.77
C THR A 3 41.63 -40.57 -64.32
N LEU A 4 41.39 -40.79 -63.02
CA LEU A 4 40.10 -40.56 -62.36
C LEU A 4 40.29 -39.47 -61.29
N GLN A 5 39.71 -38.29 -61.52
CA GLN A 5 39.64 -37.19 -60.55
C GLN A 5 38.36 -37.35 -59.72
N LEU A 6 38.48 -37.42 -58.40
CA LEU A 6 37.37 -37.18 -57.47
C LEU A 6 37.25 -35.68 -57.22
N ALA A 7 36.15 -35.07 -57.66
CA ALA A 7 35.79 -33.70 -57.33
C ALA A 7 34.96 -33.69 -56.04
N GLY A 8 35.49 -33.10 -54.97
CA GLY A 8 34.73 -32.75 -53.77
C GLY A 8 33.99 -31.42 -53.98
N ALA A 9 32.68 -31.42 -53.82
CA ALA A 9 31.85 -30.20 -53.84
C ALA A 9 31.88 -29.51 -52.46
N PRO A 10 32.06 -28.18 -52.38
CA PRO A 10 31.97 -27.47 -51.10
C PRO A 10 30.50 -27.22 -50.75
N LEU A 11 30.10 -27.61 -49.54
CA LEU A 11 28.80 -27.30 -48.98
C LEU A 11 28.83 -25.84 -48.48
N ALA A 12 28.23 -24.91 -49.21
CA ALA A 12 28.09 -23.52 -48.78
C ALA A 12 26.98 -23.43 -47.70
N ALA A 13 27.39 -23.32 -46.43
CA ALA A 13 26.48 -23.04 -45.33
C ALA A 13 26.01 -21.57 -45.41
N LEU A 14 24.78 -21.38 -45.89
CA LEU A 14 24.12 -20.08 -45.91
C LEU A 14 23.71 -19.72 -44.46
N LEU A 15 24.52 -18.93 -43.75
CA LEU A 15 24.12 -18.32 -42.48
C LEU A 15 23.07 -17.24 -42.78
N CYS A 16 21.79 -17.58 -42.65
CA CYS A 16 20.71 -16.60 -42.55
C CYS A 16 20.84 -15.85 -41.22
N LEU A 17 21.50 -14.68 -41.22
CA LEU A 17 21.35 -13.69 -40.16
C LEU A 17 19.92 -13.14 -40.23
N ALA A 18 19.00 -13.69 -39.42
CA ALA A 18 17.72 -13.06 -39.18
C ALA A 18 17.96 -11.76 -38.38
N PRO A 19 17.42 -10.61 -38.82
CA PRO A 19 17.52 -9.38 -38.03
C PRO A 19 16.74 -9.58 -36.74
N LEU A 20 17.41 -9.53 -35.59
CA LEU A 20 16.75 -9.37 -34.29
C LEU A 20 16.03 -8.02 -34.31
N SER A 21 14.74 -8.06 -34.63
CA SER A 21 13.85 -6.92 -34.46
C SER A 21 13.67 -6.74 -32.96
N THR A 22 14.43 -5.82 -32.36
CA THR A 22 14.09 -5.32 -31.03
C THR A 22 12.77 -4.58 -31.17
N ALA A 23 11.66 -5.25 -30.88
CA ALA A 23 10.35 -4.62 -30.85
C ALA A 23 10.41 -3.51 -29.80
N LEU A 24 10.43 -2.26 -30.27
CA LEU A 24 10.33 -1.09 -29.39
C LEU A 24 8.97 -1.12 -28.70
N ALA A 25 8.95 -0.89 -27.39
CA ALA A 25 7.73 -0.69 -26.61
C ALA A 25 6.88 0.41 -27.27
N ALA A 26 5.64 0.08 -27.63
CA ALA A 26 4.72 1.03 -28.23
C ALA A 26 3.98 1.84 -27.16
N VAL A 27 3.58 3.07 -27.51
CA VAL A 27 2.66 3.87 -26.69
C VAL A 27 1.29 3.86 -27.35
N LEU A 28 0.29 3.31 -26.65
CA LEU A 28 -1.09 3.22 -27.10
C LEU A 28 -1.91 4.33 -26.44
N ALA A 29 -2.30 5.33 -27.23
CA ALA A 29 -3.09 6.47 -26.74
C ALA A 29 -4.58 6.15 -26.67
N VAL A 30 -5.18 6.41 -25.52
CA VAL A 30 -6.58 6.14 -25.19
C VAL A 30 -7.33 7.42 -24.86
N GLY A 31 -8.51 7.62 -25.45
CA GLY A 31 -9.43 8.71 -25.08
C GLY A 31 -10.20 9.26 -26.28
N PRO A 32 -11.04 10.30 -26.06
CA PRO A 32 -11.79 10.94 -27.13
C PRO A 32 -10.89 11.40 -28.28
N GLY A 33 -11.18 10.95 -29.50
CA GLY A 33 -10.41 11.29 -30.70
C GLY A 33 -9.03 10.63 -30.82
N LYS A 34 -8.68 9.67 -29.95
CA LYS A 34 -7.43 8.88 -30.05
C LYS A 34 -7.65 7.58 -30.82
N THR A 35 -6.55 6.90 -31.15
CA THR A 35 -6.53 5.58 -31.80
C THR A 35 -7.43 4.58 -31.09
N TYR A 36 -7.38 4.55 -29.76
CA TYR A 36 -8.28 3.75 -28.94
C TYR A 36 -9.24 4.68 -28.20
N ALA A 37 -10.55 4.52 -28.41
CA ALA A 37 -11.53 5.33 -27.70
C ALA A 37 -11.64 4.98 -26.21
N ARG A 38 -11.21 3.77 -25.82
CA ARG A 38 -11.41 3.18 -24.49
C ARG A 38 -10.20 2.38 -24.01
N PRO A 39 -9.90 2.39 -22.69
CA PRO A 39 -8.78 1.64 -22.10
C PRO A 39 -8.74 0.17 -22.52
N CYS A 40 -9.87 -0.55 -22.43
CA CYS A 40 -9.92 -1.98 -22.70
C CYS A 40 -9.64 -2.33 -24.16
N ALA A 41 -9.94 -1.42 -25.11
CA ALA A 41 -9.58 -1.61 -26.50
C ALA A 41 -8.05 -1.52 -26.71
N ALA A 42 -7.37 -0.60 -26.02
CA ALA A 42 -5.91 -0.55 -26.04
C ALA A 42 -5.28 -1.75 -25.32
N ILE A 43 -5.84 -2.16 -24.18
CA ILE A 43 -5.38 -3.33 -23.41
C ILE A 43 -5.45 -4.61 -24.27
N ALA A 44 -6.51 -4.79 -25.05
CA ALA A 44 -6.66 -5.92 -25.95
C ALA A 44 -5.65 -5.92 -27.11
N ALA A 45 -5.17 -4.74 -27.53
CA ALA A 45 -4.19 -4.60 -28.61
C ALA A 45 -2.73 -4.59 -28.13
N ALA A 46 -2.51 -4.31 -26.84
CA ALA A 46 -1.19 -4.17 -26.27
C ALA A 46 -0.39 -5.47 -26.26
N ARG A 47 0.93 -5.33 -26.41
CA ARG A 47 1.91 -6.40 -26.28
C ARG A 47 2.76 -6.19 -25.03
N ALA A 48 3.53 -7.20 -24.68
CA ALA A 48 4.43 -7.08 -23.55
C ALA A 48 5.49 -5.99 -23.80
N GLY A 49 5.69 -5.12 -22.82
CA GLY A 49 6.57 -3.95 -22.91
C GLY A 49 5.84 -2.64 -23.23
N ASP A 50 4.60 -2.68 -23.72
CA ASP A 50 3.89 -1.48 -24.15
C ASP A 50 3.46 -0.58 -22.97
N ILE A 51 3.17 0.68 -23.32
CA ILE A 51 2.60 1.68 -22.42
C ILE A 51 1.24 2.09 -22.96
N ILE A 52 0.21 2.06 -22.11
CA ILE A 52 -1.13 2.57 -22.41
C ILE A 52 -1.28 3.91 -21.70
N GLU A 53 -1.49 4.97 -22.47
CA GLU A 53 -1.74 6.32 -21.94
C GLU A 53 -3.23 6.68 -22.06
N ILE A 54 -3.88 6.83 -20.92
CA ILE A 54 -5.32 7.11 -20.83
C ILE A 54 -5.52 8.60 -20.56
N GLU A 55 -6.21 9.28 -21.48
CA GLU A 55 -6.61 10.68 -21.29
C GLU A 55 -7.45 10.83 -20.02
N GLY A 56 -6.97 11.69 -19.13
CA GLY A 56 -7.62 12.05 -17.89
C GLY A 56 -8.82 12.99 -18.10
N ASN A 57 -9.47 13.34 -16.98
CA ASN A 57 -10.68 14.17 -16.97
C ASN A 57 -11.82 13.59 -17.83
N THR A 58 -11.76 12.29 -18.09
CA THR A 58 -12.72 11.51 -18.86
C THR A 58 -13.20 10.35 -18.00
N THR A 59 -14.50 10.09 -18.01
CA THR A 59 -15.09 8.92 -17.36
C THR A 59 -15.38 7.83 -18.40
N TYR A 60 -14.77 6.66 -18.20
CA TYR A 60 -14.92 5.46 -19.02
C TYR A 60 -15.88 4.51 -18.31
N ILE A 61 -17.18 4.63 -18.64
CA ILE A 61 -18.25 3.85 -17.98
C ILE A 61 -18.35 2.44 -18.57
N GLY A 62 -18.34 1.44 -17.70
CA GLY A 62 -18.48 0.03 -18.05
C GLY A 62 -17.28 -0.53 -18.82
N ASP A 63 -16.13 0.15 -18.81
CA ASP A 63 -14.93 -0.29 -19.51
C ASP A 63 -14.10 -1.23 -18.63
N VAL A 64 -14.62 -2.45 -18.49
CA VAL A 64 -14.07 -3.52 -17.65
C VAL A 64 -13.45 -4.61 -18.53
N CYS A 65 -12.29 -5.15 -18.17
CA CYS A 65 -11.63 -6.17 -18.98
C CYS A 65 -10.58 -7.00 -18.22
N TYR A 66 -10.14 -8.07 -18.89
CA TYR A 66 -8.98 -8.86 -18.50
C TYR A 66 -7.71 -8.27 -19.13
N ILE A 67 -6.69 -8.01 -18.32
CA ILE A 67 -5.36 -7.55 -18.74
C ILE A 67 -4.47 -8.77 -18.89
N ALA A 68 -4.37 -9.28 -20.11
CA ALA A 68 -3.54 -10.44 -20.45
C ALA A 68 -2.03 -10.12 -20.58
N PRO A 69 -1.60 -8.99 -21.17
CA PRO A 69 -0.18 -8.74 -21.42
C PRO A 69 0.62 -8.56 -20.13
N SER A 70 1.79 -9.18 -20.07
CA SER A 70 2.82 -8.96 -19.04
C SER A 70 3.70 -7.77 -19.39
N ASN A 71 4.46 -7.23 -18.43
CA ASN A 71 5.38 -6.10 -18.61
C ASN A 71 4.66 -4.88 -19.22
N LEU A 72 3.45 -4.58 -18.72
CA LEU A 72 2.58 -3.53 -19.25
C LEU A 72 2.54 -2.36 -18.27
N THR A 73 2.61 -1.14 -18.80
CA THR A 73 2.30 0.06 -18.01
C THR A 73 0.99 0.68 -18.47
N ILE A 74 0.09 0.96 -17.55
CA ILE A 74 -1.18 1.65 -17.79
C ILE A 74 -1.17 2.94 -16.97
N ARG A 75 -1.24 4.10 -17.62
CA ARG A 75 -1.14 5.38 -16.90
C ARG A 75 -2.14 6.42 -17.36
N GLY A 76 -2.72 7.12 -16.39
CA GLY A 76 -3.47 8.34 -16.65
C GLY A 76 -2.55 9.50 -17.04
N VAL A 77 -2.90 10.24 -18.10
CA VAL A 77 -2.17 11.42 -18.58
C VAL A 77 -3.10 12.62 -18.71
N ARG A 78 -2.57 13.85 -18.59
CA ARG A 78 -3.33 15.11 -18.72
C ARG A 78 -4.55 15.20 -17.79
N GLY A 79 -4.42 14.62 -16.59
CA GLY A 79 -5.47 14.51 -15.59
C GLY A 79 -5.55 13.07 -15.06
N ARG A 80 -6.55 12.78 -14.23
CA ARG A 80 -6.83 11.43 -13.74
C ARG A 80 -8.04 10.87 -14.51
N PRO A 81 -7.91 9.77 -15.27
CA PRO A 81 -9.04 9.09 -15.88
C PRO A 81 -9.86 8.37 -14.80
N LYS A 82 -11.18 8.37 -15.00
CA LYS A 82 -12.13 7.69 -14.11
C LYS A 82 -12.66 6.45 -14.80
N ILE A 83 -12.43 5.28 -14.22
CA ILE A 83 -12.96 4.01 -14.70
C ILE A 83 -14.09 3.59 -13.77
N ASP A 84 -15.31 3.82 -14.26
CA ASP A 84 -16.54 3.47 -13.57
C ASP A 84 -16.96 2.08 -14.01
N ALA A 85 -17.12 1.14 -13.07
CA ALA A 85 -17.59 -0.21 -13.38
C ALA A 85 -18.92 -0.20 -14.14
N GLY A 86 -19.80 0.78 -13.91
CA GLY A 86 -21.05 0.95 -14.65
C GLY A 86 -21.99 -0.27 -14.58
N GLY A 87 -21.96 -1.01 -13.47
CA GLY A 87 -22.68 -2.28 -13.30
C GLY A 87 -22.15 -3.43 -14.15
N LYS A 88 -20.99 -3.27 -14.78
CA LYS A 88 -20.26 -4.31 -15.51
C LYS A 88 -19.12 -4.85 -14.66
N ASN A 89 -18.66 -6.04 -15.01
CA ASN A 89 -17.46 -6.64 -14.45
C ASN A 89 -16.77 -7.52 -15.49
N ALA A 90 -15.46 -7.64 -15.35
CA ALA A 90 -14.65 -8.61 -16.07
C ALA A 90 -14.71 -9.95 -15.33
N GLN A 91 -15.14 -11.00 -16.05
CA GLN A 91 -15.13 -12.40 -15.60
C GLN A 91 -15.89 -12.69 -14.29
N GLY A 92 -16.83 -11.85 -13.87
CA GLY A 92 -17.48 -11.99 -12.56
C GLY A 92 -16.61 -11.56 -11.39
N LYS A 93 -15.47 -10.90 -11.60
CA LYS A 93 -14.43 -10.70 -10.56
C LYS A 93 -14.10 -9.23 -10.23
N GLY A 94 -14.21 -8.30 -11.18
CA GLY A 94 -13.78 -6.92 -10.92
C GLY A 94 -13.83 -5.99 -12.12
N VAL A 95 -13.34 -4.76 -11.98
CA VAL A 95 -13.17 -3.81 -13.11
C VAL A 95 -12.04 -4.27 -14.00
N TYR A 96 -10.84 -4.43 -13.43
CA TYR A 96 -9.68 -4.98 -14.13
C TYR A 96 -9.22 -6.28 -13.47
N VAL A 97 -9.24 -7.37 -14.25
CA VAL A 97 -8.64 -8.64 -13.85
C VAL A 97 -7.24 -8.71 -14.45
N VAL A 98 -6.22 -8.61 -13.62
CA VAL A 98 -4.82 -8.55 -14.03
C VAL A 98 -4.26 -9.97 -14.11
N GLY A 99 -4.22 -10.53 -15.31
CA GLY A 99 -3.64 -11.85 -15.57
C GLY A 99 -2.15 -11.80 -15.92
N GLY A 100 -1.73 -10.74 -16.62
CA GLY A 100 -0.34 -10.50 -16.95
C GLY A 100 0.53 -10.27 -15.72
N SER A 101 1.83 -10.58 -15.84
CA SER A 101 2.81 -10.34 -14.78
C SER A 101 3.59 -9.05 -14.99
N ASN A 102 4.16 -8.46 -13.93
CA ASN A 102 4.89 -7.19 -13.98
C ASN A 102 4.05 -6.05 -14.57
N VAL A 103 2.80 -5.92 -14.11
CA VAL A 103 1.91 -4.84 -14.55
C VAL A 103 2.05 -3.64 -13.61
N THR A 104 2.24 -2.46 -14.19
CA THR A 104 2.28 -1.18 -13.48
C THR A 104 1.07 -0.35 -13.85
N VAL A 105 0.36 0.17 -12.84
CA VAL A 105 -0.74 1.10 -13.04
C VAL A 105 -0.46 2.41 -12.30
N GLU A 106 -0.66 3.53 -12.99
CA GLU A 106 -0.36 4.86 -12.47
C GLU A 106 -1.51 5.84 -12.69
N ASN A 107 -1.80 6.67 -11.67
CA ASN A 107 -2.68 7.84 -11.81
C ASN A 107 -4.06 7.51 -12.39
N VAL A 108 -4.77 6.53 -11.83
CA VAL A 108 -6.16 6.20 -12.22
C VAL A 108 -7.12 6.38 -11.04
N GLU A 109 -8.40 6.62 -11.34
CA GLU A 109 -9.51 6.50 -10.39
C GLU A 109 -10.36 5.31 -10.82
N ILE A 110 -10.60 4.33 -9.94
CA ILE A 110 -11.45 3.16 -10.25
C ILE A 110 -12.47 2.94 -9.14
N TYR A 111 -13.74 2.81 -9.53
CA TYR A 111 -14.83 2.66 -8.58
C TYR A 111 -16.02 1.85 -9.10
N GLY A 112 -16.88 1.46 -8.15
CA GLY A 112 -18.17 0.84 -8.43
C GLY A 112 -18.13 -0.66 -8.72
N ALA A 113 -16.99 -1.35 -8.50
CA ALA A 113 -16.90 -2.79 -8.74
C ALA A 113 -17.84 -3.55 -7.79
N LYS A 114 -18.89 -4.14 -8.38
CA LYS A 114 -19.86 -5.01 -7.70
C LYS A 114 -20.13 -6.22 -8.57
N VAL A 115 -20.05 -7.41 -7.99
CA VAL A 115 -20.21 -8.68 -8.72
C VAL A 115 -21.19 -9.61 -8.00
N PRO A 116 -21.75 -10.63 -8.67
CA PRO A 116 -22.77 -11.49 -8.06
C PRO A 116 -22.35 -12.21 -6.78
N ASP A 117 -21.07 -12.57 -6.64
CA ASP A 117 -20.53 -13.24 -5.44
C ASP A 117 -20.15 -12.27 -4.30
N ARG A 118 -20.40 -10.97 -4.49
CA ARG A 118 -20.09 -9.88 -3.56
C ARG A 118 -18.61 -9.76 -3.21
N ASN A 119 -17.72 -10.08 -4.15
CA ASN A 119 -16.27 -10.06 -3.95
C ASN A 119 -15.51 -9.30 -5.06
N GLY A 120 -16.16 -8.31 -5.66
CA GLY A 120 -15.71 -7.59 -6.85
C GLY A 120 -14.61 -6.59 -6.55
N ALA A 121 -13.51 -6.65 -7.28
CA ALA A 121 -12.37 -5.76 -7.02
C ALA A 121 -12.22 -4.65 -8.08
N ALA A 122 -11.71 -3.47 -7.69
CA ALA A 122 -11.18 -2.54 -8.71
C ALA A 122 -10.03 -3.20 -9.48
N PHE A 123 -9.08 -3.84 -8.76
CA PHE A 123 -8.12 -4.77 -9.35
C PHE A 123 -8.19 -6.16 -8.71
N ARG A 124 -8.55 -7.15 -9.52
CA ARG A 124 -8.37 -8.57 -9.21
C ARG A 124 -7.01 -9.01 -9.77
N VAL A 125 -6.00 -9.13 -8.93
CA VAL A 125 -4.62 -9.42 -9.35
C VAL A 125 -4.36 -10.93 -9.29
N GLU A 126 -4.28 -11.56 -10.46
CA GLU A 126 -4.01 -13.00 -10.63
C GLU A 126 -2.58 -13.28 -11.12
N GLY A 127 -2.00 -12.36 -11.89
CA GLY A 127 -0.60 -12.39 -12.33
C GLY A 127 0.40 -12.10 -11.22
N ALA A 128 1.67 -12.43 -11.47
CA ALA A 128 2.76 -12.13 -10.55
C ALA A 128 3.25 -10.70 -10.72
N ASN A 129 3.70 -10.06 -9.63
CA ASN A 129 4.29 -8.72 -9.66
C ASN A 129 3.34 -7.62 -10.13
N PHE A 130 2.89 -6.80 -9.19
CA PHE A 130 1.98 -5.70 -9.48
C PHE A 130 2.44 -4.41 -8.79
N THR A 131 2.37 -3.31 -9.52
CA THR A 131 2.61 -1.98 -8.96
C THR A 131 1.42 -1.08 -9.20
N LEU A 132 0.95 -0.42 -8.15
CA LEU A 132 -0.04 0.65 -8.23
C LEU A 132 0.53 1.92 -7.60
N ARG A 133 0.49 3.02 -8.35
CA ARG A 133 0.93 4.32 -7.84
C ARG A 133 -0.01 5.47 -8.17
N ASN A 134 -0.04 6.45 -7.27
CA ASN A 134 -0.76 7.72 -7.46
C ASN A 134 -2.25 7.53 -7.79
N SER A 135 -2.88 6.43 -7.39
CA SER A 135 -4.22 6.02 -7.83
C SER A 135 -5.26 6.15 -6.71
N PHE A 136 -6.54 6.22 -7.06
CA PHE A 136 -7.66 6.32 -6.11
C PHE A 136 -8.67 5.21 -6.37
N LEU A 137 -8.80 4.26 -5.44
CA LEU A 137 -9.74 3.14 -5.56
C LEU A 137 -10.82 3.25 -4.49
N HIS A 138 -12.07 3.41 -4.89
CA HIS A 138 -13.15 3.66 -3.92
C HIS A 138 -14.50 3.08 -4.32
N ASP A 139 -15.38 2.92 -3.34
CA ASP A 139 -16.76 2.43 -3.55
C ASP A 139 -16.83 1.11 -4.32
N ASN A 140 -15.83 0.24 -4.13
CA ASN A 140 -15.80 -1.12 -4.64
C ASN A 140 -16.12 -2.11 -3.52
N GLU A 141 -16.52 -3.33 -3.84
CA GLU A 141 -16.55 -4.40 -2.82
C GLU A 141 -15.12 -4.63 -2.29
N ASN A 142 -14.11 -4.73 -3.16
CA ASN A 142 -12.70 -4.69 -2.80
C ASN A 142 -11.92 -3.62 -3.61
N GLY A 143 -10.97 -2.91 -2.99
CA GLY A 143 -10.06 -2.07 -3.76
C GLY A 143 -9.05 -2.93 -4.54
N ILE A 144 -8.25 -3.68 -3.80
CA ILE A 144 -7.34 -4.72 -4.35
C ILE A 144 -7.74 -6.08 -3.80
N LEU A 145 -7.76 -7.08 -4.67
CA LEU A 145 -7.90 -8.48 -4.28
C LEU A 145 -6.93 -9.34 -5.07
N SER A 146 -5.99 -9.99 -4.38
CA SER A 146 -4.98 -10.85 -5.02
C SER A 146 -4.97 -12.29 -4.51
N GLY A 147 -4.49 -13.20 -5.35
CA GLY A 147 -4.30 -14.61 -5.03
C GLY A 147 -2.98 -14.91 -4.30
N ALA A 148 -2.71 -16.20 -4.07
CA ALA A 148 -1.47 -16.67 -3.48
C ALA A 148 -0.42 -16.98 -4.56
N ASN A 149 0.78 -16.42 -4.43
CA ASN A 149 1.93 -16.70 -5.28
C ASN A 149 3.21 -16.20 -4.58
N LEU A 150 3.99 -17.11 -3.98
CA LEU A 150 5.20 -16.74 -3.22
C LEU A 150 6.32 -16.11 -4.05
N ASN A 151 6.27 -16.23 -5.39
CA ASN A 151 7.20 -15.55 -6.29
C ASN A 151 6.75 -14.13 -6.65
N SER A 152 5.55 -13.73 -6.22
CA SER A 152 4.97 -12.41 -6.51
C SER A 152 5.40 -11.37 -5.47
N GLN A 153 5.62 -10.15 -5.94
CA GLN A 153 5.85 -8.97 -5.12
C GLN A 153 4.82 -7.90 -5.46
N MET A 154 4.44 -7.07 -4.49
CA MET A 154 3.52 -5.97 -4.75
C MET A 154 4.03 -4.66 -4.17
N LEU A 155 3.99 -3.59 -4.98
CA LEU A 155 4.26 -2.23 -4.54
C LEU A 155 2.98 -1.40 -4.67
N LEU A 156 2.49 -0.91 -3.54
CA LEU A 156 1.39 0.05 -3.48
C LEU A 156 1.95 1.33 -2.88
N GLU A 157 2.05 2.39 -3.68
CA GLU A 157 2.62 3.67 -3.25
C GLU A 157 1.79 4.90 -3.63
N ASN A 158 1.67 5.88 -2.73
CA ASN A 158 0.97 7.14 -3.01
C ASN A 158 -0.48 6.96 -3.48
N ASN A 159 -1.15 5.90 -3.05
CA ASN A 159 -2.54 5.63 -3.40
C ASN A 159 -3.50 6.05 -2.30
N GLU A 160 -4.72 6.36 -2.71
CA GLU A 160 -5.87 6.52 -1.82
C GLU A 160 -6.83 5.34 -2.02
N PHE A 161 -7.33 4.79 -0.91
CA PHE A 161 -8.33 3.73 -0.87
C PHE A 161 -9.44 4.18 0.06
N GLY A 162 -10.65 4.40 -0.45
CA GLY A 162 -11.75 4.99 0.32
C GLY A 162 -13.06 4.22 0.16
N ARG A 163 -13.82 3.99 1.24
CA ARG A 163 -15.18 3.39 1.15
C ARG A 163 -15.29 2.08 0.36
N ASN A 164 -14.23 1.28 0.37
CA ASN A 164 -14.32 -0.08 -0.16
C ASN A 164 -14.89 -1.00 0.92
N GLY A 165 -15.58 -2.06 0.50
CA GLY A 165 -16.30 -2.98 1.37
C GLY A 165 -17.78 -3.01 1.03
N ASP A 166 -18.44 -4.11 1.42
CA ASP A 166 -19.86 -4.37 1.14
C ASP A 166 -20.71 -4.49 2.40
N GLY A 167 -20.13 -4.19 3.57
CA GLY A 167 -20.79 -4.27 4.87
C GLY A 167 -20.81 -5.66 5.50
N SER A 168 -20.32 -6.71 4.82
CA SER A 168 -20.33 -8.08 5.35
C SER A 168 -19.16 -8.40 6.27
N GLY A 169 -18.05 -7.65 6.16
CA GLY A 169 -16.77 -7.97 6.79
C GLY A 169 -15.90 -8.97 6.03
N MET A 170 -16.41 -9.56 4.93
CA MET A 170 -15.69 -10.50 4.08
C MET A 170 -14.90 -9.84 2.94
N THR A 171 -15.12 -8.55 2.72
CA THR A 171 -14.48 -7.73 1.69
C THR A 171 -13.62 -6.65 2.34
N HIS A 172 -12.62 -6.12 1.62
CA HIS A 172 -11.59 -5.26 2.21
C HIS A 172 -11.13 -4.15 1.26
N SER A 173 -10.61 -3.04 1.81
CA SER A 173 -9.96 -2.00 0.98
C SER A 173 -8.77 -2.57 0.22
N ILE A 174 -7.92 -3.33 0.91
CA ILE A 174 -6.80 -4.05 0.31
C ILE A 174 -6.75 -5.47 0.88
N TYR A 175 -6.83 -6.48 0.01
CA TYR A 175 -6.55 -7.88 0.33
C TYR A 175 -5.36 -8.40 -0.49
N ILE A 176 -4.25 -8.65 0.21
CA ILE A 176 -3.06 -9.27 -0.35
C ILE A 176 -3.02 -10.74 0.05
N GLY A 177 -3.03 -11.63 -0.96
CA GLY A 177 -2.90 -13.07 -0.76
C GLY A 177 -1.51 -13.48 -0.29
N ALA A 178 -1.27 -14.78 -0.15
CA ALA A 178 0.02 -15.30 0.32
C ALA A 178 1.10 -15.13 -0.77
N ILE A 179 1.76 -13.97 -0.77
CA ILE A 179 2.81 -13.60 -1.74
C ILE A 179 4.19 -13.49 -1.08
N GLY A 180 5.24 -13.28 -1.88
CA GLY A 180 6.61 -13.12 -1.39
C GLY A 180 6.78 -11.84 -0.57
N SER A 181 6.38 -10.68 -1.11
CA SER A 181 6.50 -9.41 -0.39
C SER A 181 5.48 -8.36 -0.79
N LEU A 182 5.08 -7.53 0.18
CA LEU A 182 4.32 -6.30 -0.02
C LEU A 182 5.15 -5.12 0.46
N VAL A 183 5.29 -4.10 -0.38
CA VAL A 183 5.67 -2.75 0.01
C VAL A 183 4.43 -1.87 -0.08
N PHE A 184 4.00 -1.34 1.06
CA PHE A 184 2.85 -0.45 1.19
C PHE A 184 3.34 0.87 1.80
N ARG A 185 3.51 1.91 0.97
CA ARG A 185 4.09 3.19 1.43
C ARG A 185 3.36 4.44 0.97
N TYR A 186 3.32 5.45 1.82
CA TYR A 186 2.73 6.77 1.49
C TYR A 186 1.25 6.72 1.10
N ASN A 187 0.54 5.64 1.41
CA ASN A 187 -0.85 5.47 1.04
C ASN A 187 -1.78 6.08 2.10
N TYR A 188 -3.00 6.38 1.67
CA TYR A 188 -4.12 6.71 2.53
C TYR A 188 -5.21 5.65 2.38
N SER A 189 -5.41 4.79 3.37
CA SER A 189 -6.55 3.85 3.37
C SER A 189 -7.53 4.27 4.44
N HIS A 190 -8.79 4.45 4.05
CA HIS A 190 -9.80 4.97 4.95
C HIS A 190 -11.21 4.49 4.65
N ASP A 191 -12.06 4.65 5.67
CA ASP A 191 -13.50 4.44 5.58
C ASP A 191 -13.91 3.08 5.03
N ALA A 192 -13.17 1.99 5.34
CA ALA A 192 -13.62 0.66 4.94
C ALA A 192 -15.08 0.43 5.42
N TYR A 193 -15.97 0.05 4.50
CA TYR A 193 -17.37 -0.23 4.79
C TYR A 193 -17.50 -1.64 5.38
N ILE A 194 -16.99 -1.77 6.61
CA ILE A 194 -16.70 -3.04 7.28
C ILE A 194 -15.61 -3.82 6.51
N GLY A 195 -14.86 -4.67 7.20
CA GLY A 195 -13.64 -5.28 6.66
C GLY A 195 -12.39 -4.49 7.06
N HIS A 196 -11.26 -4.73 6.42
CA HIS A 196 -9.96 -4.22 6.87
C HIS A 196 -9.48 -3.12 5.93
N ASN A 197 -8.81 -2.11 6.49
CA ASN A 197 -8.11 -1.13 5.66
C ASN A 197 -6.94 -1.79 4.93
N LEU A 198 -6.13 -2.60 5.61
CA LEU A 198 -5.14 -3.47 4.98
C LEU A 198 -5.21 -4.89 5.55
N LYS A 199 -5.43 -5.90 4.70
CA LYS A 199 -5.22 -7.31 5.02
C LYS A 199 -4.10 -7.86 4.13
N SER A 200 -3.00 -8.35 4.71
CA SER A 200 -1.89 -8.90 3.94
C SER A 200 -1.34 -10.22 4.47
N ARG A 201 -1.28 -11.21 3.59
CA ARG A 201 -0.67 -12.53 3.85
C ARG A 201 0.74 -12.66 3.29
N ALA A 202 1.35 -11.58 2.83
CA ALA A 202 2.70 -11.61 2.30
C ALA A 202 3.71 -12.11 3.34
N LYS A 203 4.72 -12.88 2.92
CA LYS A 203 5.80 -13.37 3.80
C LYS A 203 6.63 -12.23 4.39
N THR A 204 6.80 -11.15 3.62
CA THR A 204 7.44 -9.91 4.09
C THR A 204 6.54 -8.72 3.82
N ASN A 205 6.23 -7.95 4.87
CA ASN A 205 5.40 -6.76 4.81
C ASN A 205 6.25 -5.53 5.18
N THR A 206 6.34 -4.57 4.27
CA THR A 206 7.03 -3.30 4.47
C THR A 206 5.98 -2.19 4.41
N VAL A 207 5.43 -1.83 5.57
CA VAL A 207 4.31 -0.91 5.74
C VAL A 207 4.87 0.41 6.30
N LEU A 208 5.09 1.39 5.42
CA LEU A 208 5.89 2.57 5.74
C LEU A 208 5.15 3.89 5.48
N TYR A 209 5.10 4.77 6.48
CA TYR A 209 4.67 6.16 6.29
C TYR A 209 3.28 6.29 5.64
N ASN A 210 2.34 5.43 6.03
CA ASN A 210 0.96 5.47 5.57
C ASN A 210 0.06 6.16 6.59
N ARG A 211 -1.15 6.47 6.15
CA ARG A 211 -2.25 6.82 7.03
C ARG A 211 -3.39 5.83 6.88
N PHE A 212 -3.80 5.28 8.01
CA PHE A 212 -5.03 4.51 8.19
C PHE A 212 -5.93 5.33 9.12
N SER A 213 -7.10 5.75 8.64
CA SER A 213 -8.06 6.48 9.48
C SER A 213 -9.47 6.41 8.89
N THR A 214 -10.43 7.00 9.57
CA THR A 214 -11.80 7.21 9.05
C THR A 214 -12.04 8.71 8.95
N LEU A 215 -12.69 9.18 7.89
CA LEU A 215 -13.15 10.56 7.81
C LEU A 215 -14.19 10.82 8.91
N ARG A 216 -14.25 12.06 9.39
CA ARG A 216 -15.24 12.40 10.41
C ARG A 216 -16.65 12.41 9.80
N PRO A 217 -17.69 12.01 10.54
CA PRO A 217 -19.05 12.18 10.07
C PRO A 217 -19.33 13.64 9.71
N GLY A 218 -19.88 13.89 8.52
CA GLY A 218 -20.20 15.22 8.02
C GLY A 218 -19.07 15.97 7.30
N GLU A 219 -17.87 15.39 7.18
CA GLU A 219 -16.79 15.94 6.37
C GLU A 219 -17.08 15.79 4.86
N THR A 220 -16.69 16.75 4.02
CA THR A 220 -16.90 16.67 2.56
C THR A 220 -16.23 15.40 2.01
N GLY A 221 -17.00 14.52 1.38
CA GLY A 221 -16.55 13.20 0.94
C GLY A 221 -16.86 12.06 1.92
N SER A 222 -17.35 12.35 3.13
CA SER A 222 -17.90 11.35 4.06
C SER A 222 -19.42 11.26 3.89
N THR A 223 -19.92 10.16 3.33
CA THR A 223 -21.37 9.84 3.33
C THR A 223 -21.80 9.03 4.56
N SER A 224 -20.85 8.37 5.23
CA SER A 224 -21.00 7.67 6.51
C SER A 224 -19.62 7.39 7.12
N VAL A 225 -19.54 7.26 8.45
CA VAL A 225 -18.31 6.83 9.13
C VAL A 225 -18.08 5.36 8.80
N GLY A 226 -17.00 5.04 8.08
CA GLY A 226 -16.60 3.65 7.90
C GLY A 226 -16.39 2.97 9.26
N LYS A 227 -16.78 1.71 9.36
CA LYS A 227 -16.62 0.88 10.58
C LYS A 227 -15.60 -0.22 10.29
N PRO A 228 -14.31 0.12 10.07
CA PRO A 228 -13.29 -0.89 9.83
C PRO A 228 -13.24 -1.87 11.00
N SER A 229 -12.86 -3.11 10.68
CA SER A 229 -12.54 -4.18 11.62
C SER A 229 -11.12 -3.95 12.14
N TYR A 230 -10.10 -4.40 11.41
CA TYR A 230 -8.70 -4.02 11.68
C TYR A 230 -8.27 -2.86 10.77
N GLU A 231 -7.45 -1.96 11.31
CA GLU A 231 -6.74 -0.97 10.49
C GLU A 231 -5.63 -1.64 9.67
N VAL A 232 -4.89 -2.54 10.32
CA VAL A 232 -3.86 -3.37 9.69
C VAL A 232 -3.97 -4.80 10.22
N ASP A 233 -4.21 -5.75 9.33
CA ASP A 233 -4.18 -7.18 9.62
C ASP A 233 -3.09 -7.86 8.79
N LEU A 234 -2.13 -8.45 9.48
CA LEU A 234 -1.04 -9.26 8.92
C LEU A 234 -1.20 -10.72 9.38
N PRO A 235 -2.27 -11.41 8.97
CA PRO A 235 -2.77 -12.59 9.65
C PRO A 235 -1.86 -13.81 9.52
N ASN A 236 -0.95 -13.83 8.54
CA ASN A 236 0.02 -14.91 8.40
C ASN A 236 1.29 -14.69 9.23
N GLY A 237 1.49 -13.50 9.81
CA GLY A 237 2.75 -13.14 10.44
C GLY A 237 3.86 -12.95 9.38
N GLY A 238 4.99 -13.63 9.55
CA GLY A 238 6.19 -13.46 8.74
C GLY A 238 7.05 -12.29 9.23
N ILE A 239 7.72 -11.60 8.31
CA ILE A 239 8.54 -10.44 8.66
C ILE A 239 7.75 -9.17 8.37
N ALA A 240 7.58 -8.30 9.35
CA ALA A 240 6.83 -7.06 9.22
C ALA A 240 7.61 -5.85 9.74
N TYR A 241 7.87 -4.89 8.84
CA TYR A 241 8.38 -3.56 9.16
C TYR A 241 7.21 -2.58 9.09
N VAL A 242 6.74 -2.13 10.24
CA VAL A 242 5.66 -1.16 10.37
C VAL A 242 6.28 0.12 10.92
N ILE A 243 6.61 1.07 10.04
CA ILE A 243 7.46 2.21 10.40
C ILE A 243 6.82 3.53 9.98
N GLY A 244 6.72 4.49 10.91
CA GLY A 244 6.32 5.86 10.57
C GLY A 244 4.85 6.04 10.18
N ASN A 245 3.97 5.07 10.46
CA ASN A 245 2.57 5.12 10.06
C ASN A 245 1.71 5.88 11.08
N VAL A 246 0.65 6.51 10.60
CA VAL A 246 -0.49 6.92 11.40
C VAL A 246 -1.56 5.82 11.31
N ILE A 247 -1.94 5.25 12.45
CA ILE A 247 -2.95 4.18 12.54
C ILE A 247 -4.04 4.65 13.49
N GLN A 248 -5.18 5.06 12.95
CA GLN A 248 -6.30 5.60 13.73
C GLN A 248 -7.52 4.68 13.63
N GLN A 249 -7.98 4.20 14.77
CA GLN A 249 -9.24 3.49 14.91
C GLN A 249 -10.35 4.50 15.26
N PRO A 250 -11.45 4.56 14.49
CA PRO A 250 -12.58 5.43 14.79
C PRO A 250 -13.33 5.00 16.05
N ALA A 251 -14.17 5.88 16.61
CA ALA A 251 -15.00 5.55 17.77
C ALA A 251 -15.99 4.40 17.51
N ALA A 252 -16.43 4.24 16.27
CA ALA A 252 -17.24 3.14 15.82
C ALA A 252 -16.40 2.18 14.96
N TYR A 253 -16.03 1.04 15.54
CA TYR A 253 -15.20 0.00 14.92
C TYR A 253 -15.87 -1.37 15.06
N GLU A 254 -15.48 -2.33 14.22
CA GLU A 254 -15.96 -3.72 14.33
C GLU A 254 -15.05 -4.58 15.21
N ASN A 255 -13.72 -4.40 15.10
CA ASN A 255 -12.76 -5.14 15.91
C ASN A 255 -11.97 -4.21 16.83
N SER A 256 -11.79 -4.62 18.09
CA SER A 256 -11.06 -3.81 19.07
C SER A 256 -9.54 -3.77 18.87
N ALA A 257 -8.98 -4.66 18.05
CA ALA A 257 -7.56 -4.64 17.74
C ALA A 257 -7.26 -3.76 16.52
N MET A 258 -6.28 -2.86 16.63
CA MET A 258 -5.93 -1.92 15.55
C MET A 258 -4.95 -2.55 14.56
N LEU A 259 -3.83 -3.09 15.08
CA LEU A 259 -2.87 -3.89 14.32
C LEU A 259 -2.90 -5.33 14.83
N SER A 260 -3.28 -6.26 13.96
CA SER A 260 -3.19 -7.71 14.20
C SER A 260 -1.98 -8.26 13.46
N PHE A 261 -1.11 -8.97 14.17
CA PHE A 261 0.02 -9.66 13.58
C PHE A 261 -0.09 -11.14 13.88
N GLY A 262 -0.36 -11.90 12.83
CA GLY A 262 -0.32 -13.33 12.85
C GLY A 262 -1.63 -14.02 13.19
N ALA A 263 -2.75 -13.40 13.47
CA ALA A 263 -3.91 -14.12 14.05
C ALA A 263 -4.37 -15.46 13.39
N GLU A 264 -4.08 -15.72 12.11
CA GLU A 264 -4.64 -16.87 11.36
C GLU A 264 -3.59 -17.95 10.97
N ALA A 265 -2.29 -17.73 11.17
CA ALA A 265 -1.26 -18.72 10.85
C ALA A 265 -1.02 -19.78 11.95
N GLY A 266 -0.59 -20.97 11.54
CA GLY A 266 -0.02 -21.99 12.42
C GLY A 266 1.35 -21.58 12.99
N GLY A 267 1.89 -22.37 13.92
CA GLY A 267 3.23 -22.17 14.47
C GLY A 267 4.35 -22.44 13.45
N GLY A 268 5.58 -22.03 13.78
CA GLY A 268 6.78 -22.35 12.99
C GLY A 268 7.15 -21.36 11.88
N ALA A 269 6.41 -20.25 11.75
CA ALA A 269 6.83 -19.12 10.91
C ALA A 269 8.02 -18.38 11.55
N ASP A 270 8.92 -17.87 10.72
CA ASP A 270 10.01 -16.96 11.14
C ASP A 270 9.43 -15.55 11.35
N ASP A 271 8.63 -15.43 12.41
CA ASP A 271 7.85 -14.24 12.73
C ASP A 271 8.77 -13.16 13.32
N ALA A 272 8.82 -11.98 12.69
CA ALA A 272 9.56 -10.84 13.21
C ALA A 272 8.75 -9.55 13.00
N LEU A 273 8.34 -8.93 14.09
CA LEU A 273 7.51 -7.72 14.07
C LEU A 273 8.29 -6.52 14.61
N TYR A 274 8.49 -5.51 13.76
CA TYR A 274 9.12 -4.24 14.08
C TYR A 274 8.11 -3.10 13.93
N LEU A 275 7.67 -2.53 15.05
CA LEU A 275 6.83 -1.33 15.11
C LEU A 275 7.70 -0.17 15.54
N ILE A 276 8.03 0.72 14.61
CA ILE A 276 8.98 1.81 14.86
C ILE A 276 8.35 3.14 14.52
N ASN A 277 8.34 4.09 15.47
CA ASN A 277 7.91 5.46 15.20
C ASN A 277 6.51 5.57 14.56
N ASN A 278 5.54 4.74 14.96
CA ASN A 278 4.15 4.90 14.52
C ASN A 278 3.36 5.77 15.50
N THR A 279 2.35 6.48 15.01
CA THR A 279 1.34 7.14 15.86
C THR A 279 0.05 6.36 15.77
N PHE A 280 -0.34 5.72 16.87
CA PHE A 280 -1.64 5.10 17.03
C PHE A 280 -2.61 6.06 17.72
N VAL A 281 -3.83 6.14 17.20
CA VAL A 281 -4.91 6.93 17.79
C VAL A 281 -6.16 6.07 17.92
N ASN A 282 -6.62 5.82 19.14
CA ASN A 282 -7.87 5.12 19.39
C ASN A 282 -8.95 6.12 19.84
N ASP A 283 -9.97 6.32 19.01
CA ASP A 283 -11.17 7.10 19.37
C ASP A 283 -12.25 6.24 20.05
N GLY A 284 -12.05 4.94 20.09
CA GLY A 284 -12.88 3.98 20.80
C GLY A 284 -12.82 4.13 22.32
N ALA A 285 -13.81 3.56 22.99
CA ALA A 285 -13.84 3.53 24.46
C ALA A 285 -12.77 2.60 25.07
N ASN A 286 -12.29 1.62 24.30
CA ASN A 286 -11.24 0.66 24.64
C ASN A 286 -10.60 0.12 23.34
N GLY A 287 -9.53 -0.66 23.42
CA GLY A 287 -8.90 -1.29 22.26
C GLY A 287 -7.62 -2.05 22.60
N VAL A 288 -7.08 -2.76 21.62
CA VAL A 288 -5.74 -3.35 21.66
C VAL A 288 -4.93 -2.75 20.52
N PHE A 289 -3.92 -1.93 20.84
CA PHE A 289 -3.14 -1.26 19.79
C PHE A 289 -2.39 -2.28 18.92
N VAL A 290 -1.80 -3.30 19.54
CA VAL A 290 -1.00 -4.33 18.86
C VAL A 290 -1.36 -5.71 19.40
N SER A 291 -2.06 -6.51 18.60
CA SER A 291 -2.46 -7.88 18.94
C SER A 291 -1.53 -8.90 18.28
N VAL A 292 -0.92 -9.74 19.10
CA VAL A 292 0.03 -10.80 18.71
C VAL A 292 -0.35 -12.09 19.45
N PRO A 293 -0.70 -13.18 18.75
CA PRO A 293 -1.13 -14.43 19.40
C PRO A 293 0.06 -15.20 19.98
N SER A 294 -0.21 -16.06 20.95
CA SER A 294 0.81 -16.83 21.71
C SER A 294 1.67 -17.78 20.88
N ARG A 295 1.29 -18.07 19.63
CA ARG A 295 2.08 -18.90 18.72
C ARG A 295 3.27 -18.15 18.11
N VAL A 296 3.24 -16.82 18.10
CA VAL A 296 4.41 -15.98 17.77
C VAL A 296 5.35 -16.00 18.97
N LYS A 297 6.51 -16.63 18.81
CA LYS A 297 7.48 -16.84 19.90
C LYS A 297 8.55 -15.77 20.00
N ASN A 298 8.81 -15.07 18.91
CA ASN A 298 9.74 -13.94 18.90
C ASN A 298 9.06 -12.71 19.51
N ALA A 299 9.80 -11.98 20.35
CA ALA A 299 9.32 -10.73 20.92
C ALA A 299 9.17 -9.67 19.82
N ALA A 300 8.01 -9.03 19.74
CA ALA A 300 7.83 -7.86 18.90
C ALA A 300 8.73 -6.72 19.42
N LEU A 301 9.45 -6.05 18.53
CA LEU A 301 10.14 -4.81 18.85
C LEU A 301 9.16 -3.66 18.64
N ILE A 302 8.73 -3.03 19.73
CA ILE A 302 7.84 -1.87 19.71
C ILE A 302 8.65 -0.71 20.27
N GLN A 303 9.13 0.17 19.38
CA GLN A 303 10.03 1.26 19.74
C GLN A 303 9.58 2.62 19.18
N ASN A 304 9.69 3.67 20.00
CA ASN A 304 9.36 5.06 19.60
C ASN A 304 7.92 5.26 19.12
N ASN A 305 6.97 4.40 19.47
CA ASN A 305 5.58 4.57 19.05
C ASN A 305 4.83 5.48 20.04
N LEU A 306 3.93 6.29 19.50
CA LEU A 306 3.00 7.12 20.24
C LEU A 306 1.63 6.43 20.25
N PHE A 307 1.08 6.15 21.42
CA PHE A 307 -0.24 5.54 21.61
C PHE A 307 -1.16 6.53 22.33
N SER A 308 -2.08 7.13 21.58
CA SER A 308 -3.10 8.04 22.11
C SER A 308 -4.44 7.33 22.16
N GLY A 309 -5.07 7.26 23.33
CA GLY A 309 -6.39 6.65 23.52
C GLY A 309 -6.38 5.53 24.55
N LYS A 310 -7.59 5.18 25.00
CA LYS A 310 -7.81 4.07 25.94
C LYS A 310 -7.49 2.73 25.28
N GLY A 311 -6.97 1.79 26.05
CA GLY A 311 -6.68 0.45 25.57
C GLY A 311 -5.38 -0.15 26.07
N THR A 312 -5.17 -1.40 25.70
CA THR A 312 -3.97 -2.19 25.98
C THR A 312 -2.96 -1.97 24.87
N LEU A 313 -1.71 -1.62 25.22
CA LEU A 313 -0.63 -1.42 24.24
C LEU A 313 -0.40 -2.69 23.41
N THR A 314 -0.20 -3.82 24.07
CA THR A 314 -0.10 -5.12 23.42
C THR A 314 -0.49 -6.25 24.37
N ASN A 315 -1.00 -7.36 23.82
CA ASN A 315 -1.24 -8.59 24.56
C ASN A 315 0.00 -9.51 24.63
N GLN A 316 1.10 -9.20 23.93
CA GLN A 316 2.35 -9.96 24.05
C GLN A 316 3.16 -9.50 25.27
N THR A 317 3.08 -10.26 26.36
CA THR A 317 3.69 -9.90 27.66
C THR A 317 5.22 -9.81 27.66
N PHE A 318 5.87 -10.44 26.68
CA PHE A 318 7.33 -10.43 26.51
C PHE A 318 7.80 -9.56 25.32
N ALA A 319 6.94 -8.68 24.80
CA ALA A 319 7.34 -7.71 23.78
C ALA A 319 8.47 -6.80 24.30
N VAL A 320 9.39 -6.42 23.41
CA VAL A 320 10.46 -5.47 23.74
C VAL A 320 9.93 -4.07 23.52
N LEU A 321 9.58 -3.39 24.62
CA LEU A 321 9.09 -2.00 24.61
C LEU A 321 10.25 -1.02 24.87
N LYS A 322 10.51 -0.09 23.94
CA LYS A 322 11.57 0.93 24.09
C LYS A 322 11.05 2.31 23.73
N THR A 323 11.23 3.28 24.63
CA THR A 323 10.94 4.70 24.37
C THR A 323 9.59 4.93 23.66
N ASN A 324 8.55 4.16 24.03
CA ASN A 324 7.18 4.43 23.57
C ASN A 324 6.52 5.41 24.55
N TYR A 325 5.55 6.16 24.06
CA TYR A 325 4.68 6.99 24.89
C TYR A 325 3.25 6.51 24.77
N LYS A 326 2.56 6.32 25.90
CA LYS A 326 1.14 6.00 25.94
C LYS A 326 0.41 6.93 26.89
N ALA A 327 -0.69 7.50 26.43
CA ALA A 327 -1.64 8.23 27.27
C ALA A 327 -3.07 8.01 26.76
N ASP A 328 -4.06 8.16 27.64
CA ASP A 328 -5.47 8.09 27.24
C ASP A 328 -5.87 9.23 26.30
N SER A 329 -5.12 10.33 26.30
CA SER A 329 -5.23 11.44 25.36
C SER A 329 -3.88 12.10 25.15
N VAL A 330 -3.52 12.35 23.89
CA VAL A 330 -2.35 13.13 23.48
C VAL A 330 -2.84 14.37 22.73
N ALA A 331 -2.28 15.53 23.06
CA ALA A 331 -2.57 16.77 22.35
C ALA A 331 -1.75 16.86 21.05
N PHE A 332 -2.43 17.19 19.96
CA PHE A 332 -1.85 17.36 18.63
C PHE A 332 -2.04 18.81 18.15
N VAL A 333 -1.15 19.28 17.27
CA VAL A 333 -1.17 20.65 16.74
C VAL A 333 -2.53 21.01 16.15
N ASN A 334 -3.07 20.19 15.24
CA ASN A 334 -4.41 20.39 14.72
C ASN A 334 -5.02 19.07 14.25
N ARG A 335 -5.49 18.29 15.22
CA ARG A 335 -6.16 17.02 14.97
C ARG A 335 -7.34 17.13 14.00
N ALA A 336 -8.10 18.22 14.06
CA ALA A 336 -9.27 18.45 13.23
C ALA A 336 -8.92 18.67 11.74
N ALA A 337 -7.69 19.10 11.45
CA ALA A 337 -7.14 19.20 10.10
C ALA A 337 -6.15 18.06 9.77
N TYR A 338 -6.13 17.01 10.59
CA TYR A 338 -5.24 15.86 10.48
C TYR A 338 -3.75 16.14 10.65
N ASP A 339 -3.42 17.29 11.22
CA ASP A 339 -2.08 17.57 11.72
C ASP A 339 -1.90 16.88 13.07
N LEU A 340 -1.30 15.69 13.01
CA LEU A 340 -1.03 14.83 14.17
C LEU A 340 0.42 14.96 14.66
N HIS A 341 1.09 16.09 14.40
CA HIS A 341 2.29 16.44 15.16
C HIS A 341 1.90 16.61 16.63
N PRO A 342 2.58 15.93 17.57
CA PRO A 342 2.36 16.15 19.00
C PRO A 342 2.73 17.59 19.36
N VAL A 343 1.90 18.25 20.18
CA VAL A 343 2.29 19.56 20.75
C VAL A 343 3.53 19.38 21.64
N ALA A 344 4.22 20.49 21.94
CA ALA A 344 5.44 20.46 22.74
C ALA A 344 5.26 19.68 24.06
N ASN A 345 5.92 18.53 24.14
CA ASN A 345 5.91 17.63 25.29
C ASN A 345 7.28 16.95 25.37
N ALA A 346 8.04 17.19 26.44
CA ALA A 346 9.39 16.66 26.61
C ALA A 346 9.45 15.12 26.73
N GLN A 347 8.32 14.46 26.96
CA GLN A 347 8.21 12.99 26.97
C GLN A 347 7.97 12.41 25.57
N ILE A 348 7.74 13.25 24.56
CA ILE A 348 7.46 12.85 23.18
C ILE A 348 8.49 13.47 22.23
N VAL A 349 8.62 14.80 22.27
CA VAL A 349 9.52 15.59 21.41
C VAL A 349 10.97 15.42 21.89
N GLY A 350 11.84 14.94 21.02
CA GLY A 350 13.24 14.61 21.34
C GLY A 350 13.40 13.47 22.35
N ALA A 351 12.36 12.67 22.60
CA ALA A 351 12.37 11.63 23.63
C ALA A 351 12.73 10.24 23.08
N GLY A 352 12.61 10.02 21.77
CA GLY A 352 12.85 8.75 21.09
C GLY A 352 14.33 8.31 21.12
N SER A 353 14.55 6.99 21.11
CA SER A 353 15.88 6.39 21.02
C SER A 353 16.21 5.95 19.60
N GLU A 354 17.49 5.87 19.23
CA GLU A 354 17.90 5.40 17.90
C GLU A 354 17.49 3.92 17.67
N PRO A 355 16.64 3.63 16.66
CA PRO A 355 16.36 2.27 16.25
C PRO A 355 17.59 1.65 15.58
N GLY A 356 17.82 0.36 15.82
CA GLY A 356 18.93 -0.37 15.22
C GLY A 356 18.68 -0.80 13.77
N VAL A 357 19.39 -1.84 13.37
CA VAL A 357 19.19 -2.55 12.11
C VAL A 357 18.57 -3.91 12.45
N ALA A 358 17.54 -4.32 11.71
CA ALA A 358 16.98 -5.66 11.87
C ALA A 358 18.01 -6.73 11.44
N PRO A 359 17.90 -7.99 11.90
CA PRO A 359 18.80 -9.08 11.49
C PRO A 359 18.87 -9.29 9.97
N SER A 360 17.82 -8.88 9.24
CA SER A 360 17.74 -8.86 7.78
C SER A 360 18.62 -7.81 7.09
N GLY A 361 19.23 -6.88 7.85
CA GLY A 361 19.98 -5.73 7.32
C GLY A 361 19.13 -4.47 7.09
N VAL A 362 17.81 -4.51 7.33
CA VAL A 362 16.93 -3.34 7.16
C VAL A 362 17.14 -2.32 8.29
N ALA A 363 17.52 -1.10 7.94
CA ALA A 363 17.59 0.01 8.88
C ALA A 363 16.19 0.37 9.39
N LEU A 364 16.02 0.45 10.72
CA LEU A 364 14.72 0.72 11.33
C LEU A 364 14.45 2.21 11.56
N ARG A 365 15.46 3.07 11.42
CA ARG A 365 15.33 4.52 11.59
C ARG A 365 14.41 5.10 10.50
N PRO A 366 13.32 5.82 10.86
CA PRO A 366 12.47 6.49 9.87
C PRO A 366 13.22 7.67 9.23
N VAL A 367 13.04 7.83 7.91
CA VAL A 367 13.64 8.92 7.12
C VAL A 367 12.61 9.76 6.37
N MET A 368 11.35 9.33 6.38
CA MET A 368 10.21 10.02 5.77
C MET A 368 9.08 10.15 6.79
N GLU A 369 8.08 10.94 6.45
CA GLU A 369 6.81 11.08 7.16
C GLU A 369 5.67 11.12 6.15
N TYR A 370 4.50 10.66 6.56
CA TYR A 370 3.29 10.78 5.75
C TYR A 370 2.94 12.24 5.55
N LYS A 371 2.54 12.62 4.34
CA LYS A 371 2.00 13.95 4.03
C LYS A 371 0.62 13.77 3.42
N HIS A 372 -0.39 14.37 4.04
CA HIS A 372 -1.75 14.29 3.53
C HIS A 372 -1.91 15.14 2.26
N VAL A 373 -2.56 14.67 1.18
CA VAL A 373 -3.14 13.33 0.96
C VAL A 373 -2.16 12.39 0.26
N ALA A 374 -2.12 11.11 0.67
CA ALA A 374 -1.40 10.00 0.02
C ALA A 374 0.02 10.37 -0.47
N GLY A 375 0.76 11.12 0.35
CA GLY A 375 2.04 11.69 0.03
C GLY A 375 3.07 11.45 1.12
N SER A 376 4.25 12.01 0.92
CA SER A 376 5.32 11.99 1.92
C SER A 376 6.18 13.23 1.87
N GLN A 377 6.95 13.40 2.94
CA GLN A 377 8.00 14.40 3.06
C GLN A 377 9.18 13.82 3.82
N ALA A 378 10.37 14.39 3.65
CA ALA A 378 11.53 13.99 4.43
C ALA A 378 11.29 14.26 5.91
N ARG A 379 11.69 13.31 6.76
CA ARG A 379 11.70 13.51 8.21
C ARG A 379 12.82 14.50 8.55
N PRO A 380 12.55 15.63 9.23
CA PRO A 380 13.58 16.58 9.65
C PRO A 380 14.80 15.91 10.30
N VAL A 381 16.00 16.28 9.83
CA VAL A 381 17.29 15.75 10.29
C VAL A 381 17.90 16.70 11.34
N GLY A 382 18.62 16.17 12.34
CA GLY A 382 19.42 16.97 13.27
C GLY A 382 18.89 17.07 14.71
N ALA A 383 17.75 16.44 15.02
CA ALA A 383 17.27 16.25 16.39
C ALA A 383 17.35 14.78 16.81
N LYS A 384 17.39 14.55 18.13
CA LYS A 384 16.99 13.26 18.69
C LYS A 384 15.55 12.98 18.23
N LEU A 385 15.24 11.73 17.88
CA LEU A 385 13.93 11.38 17.32
C LEU A 385 12.80 11.76 18.27
N ASP A 386 11.72 12.28 17.71
CA ASP A 386 10.44 12.33 18.40
C ASP A 386 9.82 10.92 18.46
N ILE A 387 9.03 10.67 19.50
CA ILE A 387 8.15 9.50 19.58
C ILE A 387 6.93 9.74 18.68
N GLY A 388 6.60 8.77 17.83
CA GLY A 388 5.50 8.83 16.88
C GLY A 388 5.94 9.02 15.42
N ALA A 389 4.94 9.09 14.54
CA ALA A 389 5.07 9.16 13.09
C ALA A 389 5.66 10.47 12.57
N TYR A 390 5.62 11.54 13.36
CA TYR A 390 6.05 12.87 12.99
C TYR A 390 7.19 13.38 13.86
N GLN A 391 7.99 14.27 13.30
CA GLN A 391 9.14 14.93 13.91
C GLN A 391 8.83 16.42 13.90
N ASN A 392 8.80 17.01 15.08
CA ASN A 392 8.65 18.45 15.18
C ASN A 392 9.87 19.14 14.55
N PRO A 393 9.66 20.21 13.76
CA PRO A 393 10.75 21.00 13.22
C PRO A 393 11.56 21.60 14.39
N VAL A 394 12.89 21.56 14.27
CA VAL A 394 13.78 22.19 15.24
C VAL A 394 13.62 23.70 15.13
N VAL A 395 13.13 24.35 16.18
CA VAL A 395 13.25 25.82 16.31
C VAL A 395 14.71 26.12 16.66
N LEU A 396 15.54 26.42 15.66
CA LEU A 396 16.86 26.99 15.90
C LEU A 396 16.67 28.43 16.35
N THR A 397 16.75 28.68 17.66
CA THR A 397 16.88 30.04 18.19
C THR A 397 18.25 30.56 17.80
N VAL A 398 18.32 31.33 16.71
CA VAL A 398 19.51 32.12 16.41
C VAL A 398 19.55 33.24 17.46
N LEU A 399 20.45 33.11 18.44
CA LEU A 399 20.72 34.21 19.36
C LEU A 399 21.19 35.42 18.52
N PRO A 400 20.64 36.63 18.75
CA PRO A 400 21.13 37.84 18.08
C PRO A 400 22.64 37.92 18.26
N ALA A 401 23.37 38.20 17.18
CA ALA A 401 24.80 38.43 17.24
C ALA A 401 25.07 39.52 18.29
N GLY A 402 25.62 39.11 19.44
CA GLY A 402 25.96 40.04 20.51
C GLY A 402 26.93 41.07 19.95
N THR A 403 26.54 42.34 19.99
CA THR A 403 27.47 43.44 19.79
C THR A 403 28.52 43.35 20.89
N ARG A 404 29.76 42.99 20.52
CA ARG A 404 30.90 43.10 21.43
C ARG A 404 31.10 44.58 21.78
N PRO A 405 31.43 44.89 23.05
CA PRO A 405 31.63 46.26 23.51
C PRO A 405 32.77 46.99 22.79
#